data_AF-A0A7X6Q9L7-F1
#
_entry.id   AF-A0A7X6Q9L7-F1
#
_cell.length_a   1.000
_cell.length_b   1.000
_cell.length_c   1.000
_cell.angle_alpha   90.00
_cell.angle_beta   90.00
_cell.angle_gamma   90.00
#
_symmetry.space_group_name_H-M   'P 1'
#
loop_
_entity.id
_entity.type
_entity.pdbx_description
1 polymer ?
#
loop_
_entity_poly.entity_id
_entity_poly.type
_entity_poly.pdbx_seq_one_letter_code
_entity_poly.pdbx_strand_id
1 'polypeptide(L)' 'KVLENLLSLLAQLDHPQFMEEYRQRSMVLNKEITVYHGREQYNGVVRHITDDGGVIVTLEDGSERELNSGEITIRKV' A
#
# COMPACT_ATOMS: atom_id res chain seq x y z
N LYS A 1 2.77 26.64 -13.10
CA LYS A 1 3.65 25.47 -13.28
C LYS A 1 3.38 24.34 -12.28
N VAL A 2 3.70 24.46 -10.98
CA VAL A 2 3.43 23.35 -10.02
C VAL A 2 1.94 23.03 -9.90
N LEU A 3 1.09 24.05 -9.83
CA LEU A 3 -0.36 23.88 -9.71
C LEU A 3 -1.00 23.23 -10.94
N GLU A 4 -0.55 23.60 -12.14
CA GLU A 4 -1.05 23.04 -13.41
C GLU A 4 -0.65 21.57 -13.58
N ASN A 5 0.58 21.22 -13.16
CA ASN A 5 1.04 19.84 -13.17
C ASN A 5 0.23 18.98 -12.18
N LEU A 6 -0.07 19.52 -10.99
CA LEU A 6 -0.92 18.82 -10.01
C LEU A 6 -2.33 18.61 -10.55
N LEU A 7 -2.95 19.64 -11.13
CA LEU A 7 -4.30 19.54 -11.72
C LEU A 7 -4.36 18.52 -12.86
N SER A 8 -3.29 18.43 -13.67
CA SER A 8 -3.19 17.44 -14.75
C SER A 8 -3.09 16.00 -14.21
N LEU A 9 -2.34 15.79 -13.13
CA LEU A 9 -2.25 14.50 -12.44
C LEU A 9 -3.59 14.11 -11.80
N LEU A 10 -4.28 15.07 -11.16
CA LEU A 10 -5.60 14.84 -10.56
C LEU A 10 -6.64 14.41 -11.61
N ALA A 11 -6.59 14.98 -12.82
CA ALA A 11 -7.47 14.60 -13.92
C ALA A 11 -7.19 13.20 -14.50
N GLN A 12 -6.08 12.57 -14.12
CA GLN A 12 -5.70 11.22 -14.54
C GLN A 12 -5.84 10.19 -13.41
N LEU A 13 -6.34 10.57 -12.23
CA LEU A 13 -6.53 9.64 -11.09
C LEU A 13 -7.56 8.54 -11.38
N ASP A 14 -8.50 8.79 -12.29
CA ASP A 14 -9.50 7.80 -12.70
C ASP A 14 -8.92 6.70 -13.62
N HIS A 15 -7.61 6.73 -13.92
CA HIS A 15 -6.95 5.73 -14.75
C HIS A 15 -6.38 4.57 -13.90
N PRO A 16 -6.97 3.36 -13.96
CA PRO A 16 -6.47 2.17 -13.24
C PRO A 16 -5.02 1.77 -13.60
N GLN A 17 -4.47 2.30 -14.70
CA GLN A 17 -3.07 2.08 -15.11
C GLN A 17 -2.05 2.64 -14.12
N PHE A 18 -2.37 3.70 -13.37
CA PHE A 18 -1.43 4.26 -12.40
C PHE A 18 -1.09 3.27 -11.29
N MET A 19 -2.10 2.56 -10.80
CA MET A 19 -1.92 1.57 -9.74
C MET A 19 -1.22 0.31 -10.21
N GLU A 20 -1.37 -0.06 -11.48
CA GLU A 20 -0.60 -1.13 -12.08
C GLU A 20 0.90 -0.80 -12.11
N GLU A 21 1.27 0.40 -12.57
CA GLU A 21 2.66 0.86 -12.54
C GLU A 21 3.19 0.99 -11.10
N TYR A 22 2.38 1.51 -10.18
CA TYR A 22 2.73 1.60 -8.76
C TYR A 22 3.05 0.22 -8.16
N ARG A 23 2.21 -0.79 -8.42
CA ARG A 23 2.45 -2.18 -8.00
C ARG A 23 3.75 -2.72 -8.60
N GLN A 24 4.02 -2.50 -9.88
CA GLN A 24 5.26 -2.98 -10.50
C GLN A 24 6.53 -2.36 -9.89
N ARG A 25 6.45 -1.09 -9.46
CA ARG A 25 7.58 -0.36 -8.87
C ARG A 25 7.66 -0.47 -7.34
N SER A 26 6.65 -1.05 -6.70
CA SER A 26 6.56 -1.13 -5.24
C SER A 26 7.66 -2.01 -4.66
N MET A 27 8.39 -1.47 -3.69
CA MET A 27 9.47 -2.20 -3.01
C MET A 27 8.97 -3.12 -1.89
N VAL A 28 7.68 -3.02 -1.53
CA VAL A 28 7.10 -3.74 -0.38
C VAL A 28 6.29 -4.97 -0.78
N LEU A 29 5.88 -5.10 -2.05
CA LEU A 29 5.14 -6.28 -2.52
C LEU A 29 5.95 -7.57 -2.36
N ASN A 30 5.27 -8.62 -1.90
CA ASN A 30 5.85 -9.93 -1.59
C ASN A 30 7.01 -9.88 -0.59
N LYS A 31 7.04 -8.86 0.29
CA LYS A 31 7.99 -8.78 1.38
C LYS A 31 7.29 -9.07 2.70
N GLU A 32 8.03 -9.76 3.57
CA GLU A 32 7.72 -9.82 4.99
C GLU A 32 7.90 -8.44 5.60
N ILE A 33 6.90 -8.04 6.36
CA ILE A 33 6.86 -6.76 7.02
C ILE A 33 6.38 -6.94 8.45
N THR A 34 6.81 -6.01 9.30
CA THR A 34 6.17 -5.78 10.59
C THR A 34 5.26 -4.56 10.47
N VAL A 35 4.00 -4.77 10.83
CA VAL A 35 2.97 -3.73 10.88
C VAL A 35 2.82 -3.25 12.31
N TYR A 36 2.80 -1.94 12.48
CA TYR A 36 2.52 -1.29 13.76
C TYR A 36 1.18 -0.59 13.68
N HIS A 37 0.21 -1.02 14.49
CA HIS A 37 -1.12 -0.42 14.56
C HIS A 37 -1.47 -0.10 16.01
N GLY A 38 -1.39 1.18 16.38
CA GLY A 38 -1.57 1.62 17.76
C GLY A 38 -0.55 0.97 18.71
N ARG A 39 -1.03 0.07 19.57
CA ARG A 39 -0.19 -0.71 20.51
C ARG A 39 0.07 -2.15 20.04
N GLU A 40 -0.57 -2.56 18.96
CA GLU A 40 -0.45 -3.90 18.41
C GLU A 40 0.67 -3.92 17.36
N GLN A 41 1.41 -5.03 17.37
CA GLN A 41 2.42 -5.33 16.37
C GLN A 41 2.15 -6.73 15.84
N TYR A 42 2.14 -6.87 14.53
CA TYR A 42 2.00 -8.16 13.88
C TYR A 42 2.88 -8.24 12.63
N ASN A 43 3.29 -9.47 12.31
CA ASN A 43 4.06 -9.76 11.12
C ASN A 43 3.13 -10.30 10.03
N GLY A 44 3.49 -10.04 8.78
CA GLY A 44 2.79 -10.59 7.64
C GLY A 44 3.50 -10.29 6.34
N VAL A 45 2.93 -10.79 5.25
CA VAL A 45 3.46 -10.61 3.90
C VAL A 45 2.52 -9.71 3.11
N VAL A 46 3.07 -8.66 2.49
CA VAL A 46 2.29 -7.81 1.58
C VAL A 46 1.95 -8.61 0.32
N ARG A 47 0.67 -8.91 0.13
CA ARG A 47 0.18 -9.73 -0.99
C ARG A 47 -0.26 -8.89 -2.17
N HIS A 48 -0.93 -7.78 -1.90
CA HIS A 48 -1.52 -6.94 -2.93
C HIS A 48 -1.60 -5.49 -2.48
N ILE A 49 -1.77 -4.58 -3.44
CA ILE A 49 -2.10 -3.18 -3.19
C ILE A 49 -3.36 -2.89 -4.00
N THR A 50 -4.45 -2.54 -3.33
CA THR A 50 -5.76 -2.27 -3.96
C THR A 50 -5.68 -1.02 -4.84
N ASP A 51 -6.66 -0.83 -5.72
CA ASP A 51 -6.68 0.33 -6.62
C ASP A 51 -6.90 1.66 -5.89
N ASP A 52 -7.41 1.61 -4.65
CA ASP A 52 -7.52 2.77 -3.76
C ASP A 52 -6.24 3.03 -2.95
N GLY A 53 -5.18 2.23 -3.15
CA GLY A 53 -3.90 2.35 -2.45
C GLY A 53 -3.83 1.66 -1.08
N GLY A 54 -4.84 0.88 -0.72
CA GLY A 54 -4.82 0.01 0.45
C GLY A 54 -3.85 -1.16 0.28
N VAL A 55 -3.24 -1.62 1.37
CA VAL A 55 -2.23 -2.70 1.35
C VAL A 55 -2.82 -3.97 1.96
N ILE A 56 -2.92 -5.04 1.18
CA ILE A 56 -3.39 -6.34 1.66
C ILE A 56 -2.21 -7.12 2.23
N VAL A 57 -2.31 -7.51 3.50
CA VAL A 57 -1.30 -8.28 4.22
C VAL A 57 -1.88 -9.61 4.66
N THR A 58 -1.21 -10.70 4.31
CA THR A 58 -1.49 -12.03 4.86
C THR A 58 -0.67 -12.21 6.14
N LEU A 59 -1.33 -12.45 7.26
CA LEU A 59 -0.72 -12.69 8.56
C LEU A 59 -0.23 -14.14 8.69
N GLU A 60 0.56 -14.42 9.73
CA GLU A 60 1.08 -15.77 10.02
C GLU A 60 -0.03 -16.82 10.27
N ASP A 61 -1.19 -16.38 10.76
CA ASP A 61 -2.37 -17.24 10.97
C ASP A 61 -3.15 -17.51 9.67
N GLY A 62 -2.71 -16.96 8.54
CA GLY A 62 -3.35 -17.08 7.24
C GLY A 62 -4.52 -16.11 7.01
N SER A 63 -4.87 -15.27 7.98
CA SER A 63 -5.87 -14.22 7.78
C SER A 63 -5.32 -13.08 6.93
N GLU A 64 -6.20 -12.41 6.18
CA GLU A 64 -5.85 -11.22 5.40
C GLU A 64 -6.40 -9.96 6.08
N ARG A 65 -5.61 -8.88 6.05
CA ARG A 65 -6.04 -7.56 6.49
C ARG A 65 -5.69 -6.52 5.44
N GLU A 66 -6.60 -5.59 5.23
CA GLU A 66 -6.35 -4.38 4.45
C GLU A 66 -5.87 -3.25 5.38
N LEU A 67 -4.75 -2.63 5.01
CA LEU A 67 -4.12 -1.56 5.76
C LEU A 67 -4.11 -0.27 4.95
N ASN A 68 -4.57 0.81 5.58
CA ASN A 68 -4.58 2.14 5.00
C ASN A 68 -3.56 3.04 5.71
N SER A 69 -2.85 3.86 4.93
CA SER A 69 -1.67 4.64 5.35
C SER A 69 -1.88 5.59 6.55
N GLY A 70 -3.11 5.80 7.03
CA GLY A 70 -3.41 6.71 8.13
C GLY A 70 -2.92 6.26 9.50
N GLU A 71 -2.72 4.95 9.71
CA GLU A 71 -2.54 4.37 11.06
C GLU A 71 -1.50 3.26 11.14
N ILE A 72 -0.67 3.08 10.10
CA ILE A 72 0.29 1.98 10.02
C ILE A 72 1.71 2.42 9.64
N THR A 73 2.70 1.86 10.34
CA THR A 73 4.10 1.88 9.91
C THR A 73 4.49 0.51 9.39
N ILE A 74 5.09 0.46 8.21
CA ILE A 74 5.62 -0.77 7.59
C ILE A 74 7.14 -0.74 7.70
N ARG A 75 7.72 -1.76 8.33
CA ARG A 75 9.18 -1.95 8.33
C ARG A 75 9.51 -3.30 7.72
N LYS A 76 10.52 -3.29 6.84
CA LYS A 76 11.13 -4.52 6.36
C LYS A 76 11.89 -5.16 7.53
N VAL A 77 11.69 -6.45 7.71
CA VAL A 77 12.47 -7.26 8.66
C VAL A 77 13.91 -7.39 8.18
#